data_AF-A0A7C9A3C9-F1
#
_entry.id   AF-A0A7C9A3C9-F1
#
_cell.length_a   1.000
_cell.length_b   1.000
_cell.length_c   1.000
_cell.angle_alpha   90.00
_cell.angle_beta   90.00
_cell.angle_gamma   90.00
#
_symmetry.space_group_name_H-M   'P 1'
#
loop_
_entity.id
_entity.type
_entity.pdbx_description
1 polymer ?
#
loop_
_entity_poly.entity_id
_entity_poly.type
_entity_poly.pdbx_seq_one_letter_code
_entity_poly.pdbx_strand_id
1 'polypeptide(L)'
;DQCVVRYSNQSFLGTMNDAPMIPMWNRENTLDIWDASSNMTDFTEVVLDTLRRAADRASSGPLHRKFATKEATFRANLTKPNKLYVLTECTPDISLAECRSCLKMVIGDR
;
A
#
# COMPACT_ATOMS: atom_id res chain seq x y z
N ASP A 1 -8.00 -6.82 -12.99
CA ASP A 1 -8.10 -5.44 -12.48
C ASP A 1 -8.61 -4.48 -13.51
N GLN A 2 -9.28 -3.45 -13.00
CA GLN A 2 -9.87 -2.35 -13.75
C GLN A 2 -8.86 -1.20 -13.84
N CYS A 3 -8.71 -0.63 -15.04
CA CYS A 3 -7.94 0.60 -15.23
C CYS A 3 -8.56 1.77 -14.45
N VAL A 4 -7.74 2.65 -13.90
CA VAL A 4 -8.20 3.90 -13.27
C VAL A 4 -8.29 5.00 -14.32
N VAL A 5 -9.42 5.70 -14.37
CA VAL A 5 -9.63 6.86 -15.27
C VAL A 5 -9.94 8.10 -14.42
N ARG A 6 -9.23 9.21 -14.68
CA ARG A 6 -9.45 10.52 -14.05
C ARG A 6 -9.57 11.60 -15.13
N TYR A 7 -10.59 12.45 -15.01
CA TYR A 7 -10.78 13.64 -15.85
C TYR A 7 -11.16 14.83 -14.95
N SER A 8 -10.82 16.05 -15.39
CA SER A 8 -11.13 17.29 -14.68
C SER A 8 -11.05 18.46 -15.66
N ASN A 9 -11.76 19.55 -15.34
CA ASN A 9 -11.65 20.83 -16.05
C ASN A 9 -10.44 21.65 -15.56
N GLN A 10 -9.74 21.17 -14.53
CA GLN A 10 -8.52 21.75 -13.99
C GLN A 10 -7.30 20.91 -14.41
N SER A 11 -6.15 21.54 -14.62
CA SER A 11 -4.90 20.81 -14.87
C SER A 11 -4.48 20.01 -13.64
N PHE A 12 -4.19 18.72 -13.81
CA PHE A 12 -3.72 17.84 -12.73
C PHE A 12 -2.58 16.91 -13.15
N LEU A 13 -2.23 16.86 -14.45
CA LEU A 13 -1.16 15.99 -14.93
C LEU A 13 0.18 16.44 -14.37
N GLY A 14 0.95 15.49 -13.84
CA GLY A 14 2.25 15.73 -13.23
C GLY A 14 2.18 16.45 -11.89
N THR A 15 0.99 16.56 -11.29
CA THR A 15 0.81 17.12 -9.95
C THR A 15 0.46 16.00 -8.99
N MET A 16 1.29 15.81 -7.96
CA MET A 16 0.94 14.91 -6.86
C MET A 16 -0.30 15.41 -6.13
N ASN A 17 -1.31 14.55 -6.02
CA ASN A 17 -2.53 14.83 -5.29
C ASN A 17 -2.86 13.64 -4.39
N ASP A 18 -3.06 13.91 -3.11
CA ASP A 18 -3.42 12.92 -2.10
C ASP A 18 -4.94 12.82 -1.88
N ALA A 19 -5.73 13.66 -2.57
CA ALA A 19 -7.18 13.70 -2.47
C ALA A 19 -7.91 13.51 -3.82
N PRO A 20 -9.09 12.86 -3.83
CA PRO A 20 -9.71 12.14 -2.71
C PRO A 20 -9.06 10.76 -2.48
N MET A 21 -8.81 10.41 -1.22
CA MET A 21 -8.44 9.05 -0.82
C MET A 21 -9.71 8.25 -0.52
N ILE A 22 -9.89 7.10 -1.19
CA ILE A 22 -11.02 6.20 -0.97
C ILE A 22 -10.52 4.96 -0.21
N PRO A 23 -10.66 4.92 1.13
CA PRO A 23 -10.26 3.74 1.89
C PRO A 23 -11.24 2.59 1.65
N MET A 24 -10.70 1.38 1.45
CA MET A 24 -11.47 0.14 1.36
C MET A 24 -11.05 -0.81 2.46
N TRP A 25 -11.99 -1.19 3.31
CA TRP A 25 -11.78 -2.13 4.40
C TRP A 25 -12.35 -3.50 4.05
N ASN A 26 -11.63 -4.57 4.41
CA ASN A 26 -12.21 -5.89 4.38
C ASN A 26 -13.40 -5.93 5.35
N ARG A 27 -14.59 -6.34 4.87
CA ARG A 27 -15.78 -6.50 5.70
C ARG A 27 -15.92 -7.91 6.27
N GLU A 28 -15.11 -8.85 5.81
CA GLU A 28 -15.09 -10.21 6.33
C GLU A 28 -14.17 -10.28 7.56
N ASN A 29 -14.67 -10.90 8.62
CA ASN A 29 -13.86 -11.33 9.75
C ASN A 29 -13.10 -12.61 9.36
N THR A 30 -12.17 -12.52 8.41
CA THR A 30 -11.42 -13.70 7.91
C THR A 30 -10.35 -14.20 8.87
N LEU A 31 -10.21 -13.56 10.02
CA LEU A 31 -9.12 -13.81 10.93
C LEU A 31 -9.72 -13.95 12.33
N ASP A 32 -9.55 -15.13 12.95
CA ASP A 32 -9.59 -15.33 14.40
C ASP A 32 -8.48 -14.51 15.12
N ILE A 33 -8.16 -13.32 14.62
CA ILE A 33 -7.23 -12.34 15.17
C ILE A 33 -7.85 -11.62 16.37
N TRP A 34 -9.12 -11.89 16.72
CA TRP A 34 -9.67 -11.31 17.94
C TRP A 34 -9.02 -11.83 19.23
N ASP A 35 -8.34 -12.99 19.19
CA ASP A 35 -7.49 -13.48 20.29
C ASP A 35 -6.05 -12.91 20.25
N ALA A 36 -5.79 -11.93 19.36
CA ALA A 36 -4.46 -11.38 19.09
C ALA A 36 -4.15 -10.09 19.87
N SER A 37 -4.59 -9.95 21.13
CA SER A 37 -4.08 -8.84 21.95
C SER A 37 -2.55 -8.86 22.09
N SER A 38 -1.91 -10.03 21.91
CA SER A 38 -0.45 -10.19 21.81
C SER A 38 0.13 -10.11 20.38
N ASN A 39 -0.59 -10.57 19.34
CA ASN A 39 -0.05 -10.66 17.96
C ASN A 39 -0.50 -9.55 17.00
N MET A 40 -1.41 -8.66 17.41
CA MET A 40 -1.88 -7.58 16.53
C MET A 40 -0.75 -6.58 16.22
N THR A 41 0.15 -6.35 17.18
CA THR A 41 1.38 -5.57 16.99
C THR A 41 2.27 -6.21 15.91
N ASP A 42 2.49 -7.52 15.97
CA ASP A 42 3.29 -8.26 14.99
C ASP A 42 2.67 -8.20 13.59
N PHE A 43 1.35 -8.33 13.48
CA PHE A 43 0.67 -8.22 12.18
C PHE A 43 0.79 -6.81 11.59
N THR A 44 0.48 -5.78 12.36
CA THR A 44 0.58 -4.39 11.90
C THR A 44 2.01 -4.03 11.50
N GLU A 45 3.01 -4.46 12.27
CA GLU A 45 4.41 -4.25 11.94
C GLU A 45 4.78 -4.91 10.60
N VAL A 46 4.39 -6.17 10.41
CA VAL A 46 4.63 -6.90 9.14
C VAL A 46 3.94 -6.21 7.97
N VAL A 47 2.71 -5.70 8.15
CA VAL A 47 2.01 -4.95 7.09
C VAL A 47 2.76 -3.68 6.72
N LEU A 48 3.10 -2.84 7.71
CA LEU A 48 3.77 -1.55 7.48
C LEU A 48 5.16 -1.75 6.86
N ASP A 49 5.96 -2.67 7.38
CA ASP A 49 7.28 -3.01 6.85
C ASP A 49 7.19 -3.54 5.40
N THR A 50 6.20 -4.38 5.10
CA THR A 50 6.01 -4.91 3.75
C THR A 50 5.54 -3.82 2.77
N LEU A 51 4.65 -2.92 3.20
CA LEU A 51 4.21 -1.76 2.43
C LEU A 51 5.36 -0.79 2.15
N ARG A 52 6.20 -0.47 3.14
CA ARG A 52 7.39 0.38 2.99
C ARG A 52 8.33 -0.15 1.91
N ARG A 53 8.65 -1.44 1.97
CA ARG A 53 9.51 -2.09 0.97
C ARG A 53 8.90 -2.11 -0.43
N ALA A 54 7.58 -2.27 -0.54
CA ALA A 54 6.88 -2.15 -1.81
C ALA A 54 6.94 -0.70 -2.33
N ALA A 55 6.70 0.29 -1.47
CA ALA A 55 6.72 1.70 -1.82
C ALA A 55 8.10 2.18 -2.29
N ASP A 56 9.17 1.79 -1.61
CA ASP A 56 10.55 2.08 -2.04
C ASP A 56 10.83 1.46 -3.42
N ARG A 57 10.31 0.26 -3.70
CA ARG A 57 10.47 -0.37 -5.01
C ARG A 57 9.66 0.33 -6.11
N ALA A 58 8.42 0.71 -5.83
CA ALA A 58 7.56 1.42 -6.78
C ALA A 58 8.13 2.80 -7.13
N SER A 59 8.79 3.46 -6.18
CA SER A 59 9.39 4.79 -6.34
C SER A 59 10.86 4.78 -6.80
N SER A 60 11.45 3.62 -7.06
CA SER A 60 12.82 3.48 -7.59
C SER A 60 12.88 2.80 -8.96
N GLY A 61 11.72 2.51 -9.56
CA GLY A 61 11.60 1.83 -10.85
C GLY A 61 11.69 2.76 -12.07
N PRO A 62 11.44 2.23 -13.28
CA PRO A 62 11.31 3.05 -14.50
C PRO A 62 10.20 4.09 -14.36
N LEU A 63 10.39 5.29 -14.95
CA LEU A 63 9.41 6.38 -14.87
C LEU A 63 8.00 6.00 -15.34
N HIS A 64 7.91 5.11 -16.33
CA HIS A 64 6.65 4.64 -16.90
C HIS A 64 6.04 3.42 -16.16
N ARG A 65 6.70 2.92 -15.11
CA ARG A 65 6.26 1.75 -14.34
C ARG A 65 6.54 1.97 -12.85
N LYS A 66 5.60 2.64 -12.18
CA LYS A 66 5.69 2.98 -10.75
C LYS A 66 4.73 2.14 -9.90
N PHE A 67 4.92 0.82 -9.96
CA PHE A 67 4.19 -0.11 -9.10
C PHE A 67 5.13 -1.16 -8.55
N ALA A 68 4.72 -1.79 -7.45
CA ALA A 68 5.41 -2.93 -6.89
C ALA A 68 4.45 -3.80 -6.10
N THR A 69 4.73 -5.09 -6.07
CA THR A 69 4.09 -6.06 -5.19
C THR A 69 5.12 -6.65 -4.23
N LYS A 70 4.65 -7.03 -3.05
CA LYS A 70 5.44 -7.77 -2.07
C LYS A 70 4.59 -8.79 -1.34
N GLU A 71 5.26 -9.81 -0.84
CA GLU A 71 4.67 -10.84 0.01
C GLU A 71 5.43 -10.93 1.31
N ALA A 72 4.72 -11.28 2.37
CA ALA A 72 5.32 -11.59 3.67
C ALA A 72 4.56 -12.74 4.33
N THR A 73 5.13 -13.27 5.41
CA THR A 73 4.46 -14.24 6.27
C THR A 73 4.40 -13.71 7.68
N PHE A 74 3.27 -13.93 8.35
CA PHE A 74 3.10 -13.58 9.77
C PHE A 74 2.44 -14.74 10.52
N ARG A 75 2.64 -14.78 11.84
CA ARG A 75 2.00 -15.77 12.72
C ARG A 75 0.88 -15.07 13.48
N ALA A 76 -0.33 -15.56 13.36
CA ALA A 76 -1.49 -15.02 14.08
C ALA A 76 -2.17 -16.15 14.85
N ASN A 77 -1.52 -16.66 15.90
CA ASN A 77 -1.99 -17.75 16.78
C ASN A 77 -2.33 -19.10 16.11
N LEU A 78 -2.19 -19.22 14.79
CA LEU A 78 -2.44 -20.46 14.07
C LEU A 78 -1.19 -21.34 14.00
N THR A 79 -1.41 -22.65 13.87
CA THR A 79 -0.37 -23.68 13.69
C THR A 79 0.40 -23.54 12.36
N LYS A 80 -0.02 -22.66 11.46
CA LYS A 80 0.62 -22.40 10.15
C LYS A 80 0.82 -20.89 9.94
N PRO A 81 1.93 -20.47 9.28
CA PRO A 81 2.14 -19.08 8.93
C PRO A 81 1.12 -18.62 7.89
N ASN A 82 0.54 -17.43 8.10
CA ASN A 82 -0.34 -16.78 7.14
C ASN A 82 0.47 -16.02 6.10
N LYS A 83 -0.09 -15.83 4.90
CA LYS A 83 0.50 -15.05 3.82
C LYS A 83 -0.14 -13.67 3.75
N LEU A 84 0.70 -12.65 3.64
CA LEU A 84 0.33 -11.28 3.35
C LEU A 84 0.76 -10.96 1.92
N TYR A 85 -0.11 -10.30 1.16
CA TYR A 85 0.18 -9.78 -0.17
C TYR A 85 -0.10 -8.28 -0.16
N VAL A 86 0.80 -7.47 -0.73
CA VAL A 86 0.62 -6.02 -0.84
C VAL A 86 0.91 -5.55 -2.26
N LEU A 87 0.22 -4.49 -2.67
CA LEU A 87 0.41 -3.75 -3.91
C LEU A 87 0.54 -2.27 -3.57
N THR A 88 1.50 -1.60 -4.19
CA THR A 88 1.65 -0.14 -4.18
C THR A 88 1.76 0.35 -5.61
N GLU A 89 1.08 1.43 -5.97
CA GLU A 89 1.08 1.99 -7.31
C GLU A 89 1.00 3.52 -7.24
N CYS A 90 1.72 4.18 -8.16
CA CYS A 90 1.65 5.61 -8.41
C CYS A 90 1.26 5.84 -9.87
N THR A 91 0.63 6.98 -10.15
CA THR A 91 0.36 7.38 -11.53
C THR A 91 1.67 7.65 -12.29
N PRO A 92 1.73 7.36 -13.59
CA PRO A 92 2.95 7.48 -14.37
C PRO A 92 3.38 8.95 -14.61
N ASP A 93 2.50 9.92 -14.40
CA ASP A 93 2.72 11.34 -14.70
C ASP A 93 3.51 12.12 -13.63
N ILE A 94 3.58 11.64 -12.38
CA ILE A 94 4.34 12.31 -11.29
C ILE A 94 5.83 11.92 -11.25
N SER A 95 6.69 12.65 -10.54
CA SER A 95 8.09 12.25 -10.36
C SER A 95 8.26 11.03 -9.42
N LEU A 96 9.45 10.42 -9.40
CA LEU A 96 9.78 9.36 -8.44
C LEU A 96 9.75 9.85 -6.99
N ALA A 97 10.21 11.08 -6.76
CA ALA A 97 10.18 11.71 -5.44
C ALA A 97 8.74 11.94 -4.95
N GLU A 98 7.88 12.46 -5.82
CA GLU A 98 6.44 12.63 -5.52
C GLU A 98 5.74 11.29 -5.29
N CYS A 99 6.06 10.27 -6.09
CA CYS A 99 5.55 8.92 -5.87
C CYS A 99 5.94 8.39 -4.49
N ARG A 100 7.20 8.56 -4.07
CA ARG A 100 7.66 8.16 -2.74
C ARG A 100 6.90 8.91 -1.64
N SER A 101 6.75 10.23 -1.78
CA SER A 101 6.00 11.04 -0.81
C SER A 101 4.53 10.63 -0.72
N CYS A 102 3.87 10.40 -1.86
CA CYS A 102 2.49 9.94 -1.93
C CYS A 102 2.29 8.61 -1.19
N LEU A 103 3.12 7.61 -1.50
CA LEU A 103 3.01 6.30 -0.86
C LEU A 103 3.31 6.37 0.64
N LYS A 104 4.29 7.17 1.08
CA LYS A 104 4.54 7.39 2.52
C LYS A 104 3.35 8.02 3.25
N MET A 105 2.69 9.00 2.63
CA MET A 105 1.50 9.61 3.21
C MET A 105 0.37 8.59 3.40
N VAL A 106 0.12 7.73 2.41
CA VAL A 106 -0.92 6.69 2.49
C VAL A 106 -0.58 5.61 3.53
N ILE A 107 0.71 5.27 3.69
CA ILE A 107 1.18 4.32 4.71
C ILE A 107 1.11 4.92 6.12
N GLY A 108 1.23 6.24 6.25
CA GLY A 108 1.26 6.95 7.54
C GLY A 108 2.68 7.23 8.06
N ASP A 109 3.71 7.12 7.21
CA ASP A 109 5.12 7.37 7.55
C ASP A 109 5.50 8.84 7.35
N ARG A 110 4.94 9.74 8.18
CA ARG A 110 5.26 11.18 8.14
C ARG A 110 6.69 11.48 8.54
#